data_AF-X0X3U1-F1
#
_entry.id   AF-X0X3U1-F1
#
_cell.length_a   1.000
_cell.length_b   1.000
_cell.length_c   1.000
_cell.angle_alpha   90.00
_cell.angle_beta   90.00
_cell.angle_gamma   90.00
#
_symmetry.space_group_name_H-M   'P 1'
#
loop_
_entity.id
_entity.type
_entity.pdbx_description
1 polymer ?
#
loop_
_entity_poly.entity_id
_entity_poly.type
_entity_poly.pdbx_seq_one_letter_code
_entity_poly.pdbx_strand_id
1 'polypeptide(L)'
;SRFLSRFHDLKEFDDFTKNFISNPDTRIGLPLLLKEEIHGFGFALACDFLKENVNPKFVKPDTHIKDIFKGICISKSNASDFEVFTDVVKFSECICEVPYRVDKLFWLVGSGKFYLQRIGTKENGELKTLEVRTDKRHFIEAINKKYGEKLAC
;
A
#
# COMPACT_ATOMS: atom_id res chain seq x y z
N SER A 1 17.68 -14.42 7.62
CA SER A 1 18.05 -13.63 6.43
C SER A 1 19.44 -13.05 6.63
N ARG A 2 20.37 -13.18 5.67
CA ARG A 2 21.72 -12.58 5.74
C ARG A 2 21.66 -11.04 5.80
N PHE A 3 20.63 -10.46 5.18
CA PHE A 3 20.39 -9.03 5.21
C PHE A 3 20.18 -8.49 6.64
N LEU A 4 19.25 -9.09 7.40
CA LEU A 4 18.92 -8.59 8.75
C LEU A 4 20.05 -8.84 9.74
N SER A 5 20.85 -9.91 9.57
CA SER A 5 21.97 -10.21 10.46
C SER A 5 23.14 -9.24 10.39
N ARG A 6 23.15 -8.29 9.44
CA ARG A 6 24.21 -7.29 9.34
C ARG A 6 24.06 -6.14 10.34
N PHE A 7 22.87 -6.00 10.93
CA PHE A 7 22.58 -4.97 11.91
C PHE A 7 22.72 -5.55 13.32
N HIS A 8 23.46 -4.86 14.19
CA HIS A 8 23.68 -5.26 15.56
C HIS A 8 22.45 -5.07 16.45
N ASP A 9 21.67 -4.03 16.16
CA ASP A 9 20.45 -3.70 16.88
C ASP A 9 19.39 -3.04 15.97
N LEU A 10 18.21 -2.79 16.54
CA LEU A 10 17.11 -2.12 15.83
C LEU A 10 17.45 -0.68 15.44
N LYS A 11 18.29 0.02 16.21
CA LYS A 11 18.65 1.41 15.94
C LYS A 11 19.50 1.50 14.67
N GLU A 12 20.44 0.58 14.48
CA GLU A 12 21.27 0.50 13.27
C GLU A 12 20.41 0.22 12.03
N PHE A 13 19.43 -0.67 12.16
CA PHE A 13 18.44 -0.91 11.10
C PHE A 13 17.62 0.35 10.79
N ASP A 14 17.11 1.03 11.81
CA ASP A 14 16.35 2.28 11.64
C ASP A 14 17.18 3.37 10.97
N ASP A 15 18.42 3.57 11.41
CA ASP A 15 19.32 4.58 10.83
C ASP A 15 19.66 4.25 9.36
N PHE A 16 19.84 2.97 9.04
CA PHE A 16 19.99 2.53 7.65
C PHE A 16 18.76 2.87 6.81
N THR A 17 17.54 2.57 7.28
CA THR A 17 16.31 2.82 6.50
C THR A 17 16.00 4.30 6.34
N LYS A 18 16.32 5.15 7.34
CA LYS A 18 16.14 6.62 7.27
C LYS A 18 16.83 7.25 6.07
N ASN A 19 18.00 6.73 5.67
CA ASN A 19 18.74 7.21 4.50
C ASN A 19 17.96 7.08 3.18
N PHE A 20 17.06 6.11 3.09
CA PHE A 20 16.18 5.94 1.91
C PHE A 20 14.91 6.79 2.02
N ILE A 21 14.39 6.99 3.22
CA ILE A 21 13.08 7.61 3.47
C ILE A 21 13.12 9.14 3.35
N SER A 22 14.27 9.74 3.68
CA SER A 22 14.46 11.20 3.70
C SER A 22 14.23 11.85 2.33
N ASN A 23 14.62 11.18 1.25
CA ASN A 23 14.38 11.63 -0.11
C ASN A 23 13.30 10.74 -0.80
N PRO A 24 12.18 11.33 -1.29
CA PRO A 24 11.16 10.60 -2.06
C PRO A 24 11.72 9.77 -3.22
N ASP A 25 12.71 10.29 -3.94
CA ASP A 25 13.31 9.63 -5.11
C ASP A 25 14.10 8.37 -4.72
N THR A 26 14.70 8.35 -3.53
CA THR A 26 15.45 7.18 -3.04
C THR A 26 14.59 6.15 -2.34
N ARG A 27 13.37 6.52 -1.93
CA ARG A 27 12.50 5.69 -1.09
C ARG A 27 12.19 4.35 -1.74
N ILE A 28 11.95 4.34 -3.05
CA ILE A 28 11.65 3.12 -3.82
C ILE A 28 12.82 2.14 -3.87
N GLY A 29 14.05 2.63 -3.64
CA GLY A 29 15.26 1.80 -3.60
C GLY A 29 15.25 0.81 -2.44
N LEU A 30 14.61 1.12 -1.31
CA LEU A 30 14.59 0.22 -0.16
C LEU A 30 13.78 -1.07 -0.42
N PRO A 31 12.52 -1.01 -0.90
CA PRO A 31 11.80 -2.23 -1.28
C PRO A 31 12.48 -3.03 -2.40
N LEU A 32 13.13 -2.36 -3.36
CA LEU A 32 13.92 -3.04 -4.41
C LEU A 32 15.11 -3.78 -3.81
N LEU A 33 15.86 -3.16 -2.90
CA LEU A 33 16.97 -3.81 -2.21
C LEU A 33 16.49 -5.03 -1.41
N LEU A 34 15.41 -4.88 -0.63
CA LEU A 34 14.88 -5.98 0.18
C LEU A 34 14.42 -7.17 -0.68
N LYS A 35 13.84 -6.91 -1.85
CA LYS A 35 13.45 -7.95 -2.82
C LYS A 35 14.66 -8.79 -3.26
N GLU A 36 15.80 -8.15 -3.53
CA GLU A 36 17.01 -8.85 -3.96
C GLU A 36 17.75 -9.54 -2.80
N GLU A 37 17.73 -8.94 -1.60
CA GLU A 37 18.49 -9.38 -0.44
C GLU A 37 17.79 -10.45 0.43
N ILE A 38 16.45 -10.53 0.34
CA ILE A 38 15.64 -11.43 1.16
C ILE A 38 14.95 -12.45 0.28
N HIS A 39 15.46 -13.69 0.29
CA HIS A 39 14.85 -14.79 -0.44
C HIS A 39 13.37 -14.95 -0.07
N GLY A 40 12.50 -14.98 -1.10
CA GLY A 40 11.04 -15.08 -0.96
C GLY A 40 10.32 -13.73 -0.82
N PHE A 41 11.04 -12.60 -0.73
CA PHE A 41 10.41 -11.28 -0.79
C PHE A 41 10.25 -10.84 -2.25
N GLY A 42 9.00 -10.79 -2.73
CA GLY A 42 8.66 -9.97 -3.89
C GLY A 42 8.59 -8.49 -3.53
N PHE A 43 8.64 -7.60 -4.52
CA PHE A 43 8.55 -6.14 -4.31
C PHE A 43 7.33 -5.74 -3.46
N ALA A 44 6.15 -6.30 -3.76
CA ALA A 44 4.94 -6.03 -2.98
C ALA A 44 5.05 -6.47 -1.51
N LEU A 45 5.72 -7.61 -1.23
CA LEU A 45 5.93 -8.07 0.16
C LEU A 45 6.96 -7.21 0.89
N ALA A 46 8.01 -6.77 0.19
CA ALA A 46 8.97 -5.82 0.74
C ALA A 46 8.28 -4.49 1.12
N CYS A 47 7.44 -3.96 0.25
CA CYS A 47 6.63 -2.78 0.53
C CYS A 47 5.68 -2.98 1.73
N ASP A 48 5.03 -4.14 1.83
CA ASP A 48 4.14 -4.48 2.94
C ASP A 48 4.88 -4.52 4.28
N PHE A 49 6.06 -5.15 4.30
CA PHE A 49 6.93 -5.16 5.46
C PHE A 49 7.32 -3.73 5.90
N LEU A 50 7.73 -2.89 4.94
CA LEU A 50 8.19 -1.54 5.22
C LEU A 50 7.07 -0.61 5.71
N LYS A 51 5.87 -0.69 5.12
CA LYS A 51 4.76 0.18 5.54
C LYS A 51 4.21 -0.15 6.92
N GLU A 52 4.23 -1.43 7.31
CA GLU A 52 3.72 -1.87 8.60
C GLU A 52 4.75 -1.73 9.74
N ASN A 53 6.06 -1.83 9.44
CA ASN A 53 7.09 -1.92 10.48
C ASN A 53 8.11 -0.76 10.48
N VAL A 54 8.26 -0.03 9.37
CA VAL A 54 9.35 0.96 9.21
C VAL A 54 8.82 2.39 9.06
N ASN A 55 7.96 2.65 8.08
CA ASN A 55 7.49 4.02 7.85
C ASN A 55 6.16 4.11 7.08
N PRO A 56 5.23 5.01 7.48
CA PRO A 56 3.96 5.20 6.77
C PRO A 56 4.09 5.86 5.38
N LYS A 57 5.31 6.20 4.95
CA LYS A 57 5.60 6.71 3.60
C LYS A 57 5.71 5.60 2.53
N PHE A 58 5.59 4.33 2.91
CA PHE A 58 5.50 3.20 1.98
C PHE A 58 4.04 2.77 1.75
N VAL A 59 3.80 2.12 0.62
CA VAL A 59 2.52 1.59 0.16
C VAL A 59 2.74 0.21 -0.44
N LYS A 60 1.80 -0.73 -0.27
CA LYS A 60 1.87 -2.03 -0.93
C LYS A 60 1.09 -1.98 -2.25
N PRO A 61 1.72 -2.26 -3.40
CA PRO A 61 1.01 -2.41 -4.68
C PRO A 61 0.25 -3.76 -4.73
N ASP A 62 -0.72 -3.96 -3.85
CA ASP A 62 -1.56 -5.16 -3.82
C ASP A 62 -2.66 -5.15 -4.89
N THR A 63 -3.44 -6.22 -4.96
CA THR A 63 -4.50 -6.37 -5.96
C THR A 63 -5.57 -5.29 -5.84
N HIS A 64 -5.92 -4.82 -4.64
CA HIS A 64 -6.97 -3.82 -4.48
C HIS A 64 -6.54 -2.45 -4.99
N ILE A 65 -5.37 -1.97 -4.55
CA ILE A 65 -4.90 -0.66 -4.99
C ILE A 65 -4.58 -0.65 -6.48
N LYS A 66 -4.02 -1.75 -7.01
CA LYS A 66 -3.75 -1.91 -8.45
C LYS A 66 -5.04 -1.85 -9.26
N ASP A 67 -6.04 -2.64 -8.90
CA ASP A 67 -7.30 -2.68 -9.64
C ASP A 67 -7.98 -1.31 -9.63
N ILE A 68 -7.99 -0.64 -8.47
CA ILE A 68 -8.62 0.67 -8.32
C ILE A 68 -7.86 1.73 -9.12
N PHE A 69 -6.55 1.90 -8.89
CA PHE A 69 -5.75 2.96 -9.54
C PHE A 69 -5.72 2.82 -11.07
N LYS A 70 -5.68 1.58 -11.57
CA LYS A 70 -5.81 1.32 -13.01
C LYS A 70 -7.23 1.58 -13.52
N GLY A 71 -8.24 1.16 -12.76
CA GLY A 71 -9.65 1.31 -13.12
C GLY A 71 -10.13 2.76 -13.19
N ILE A 72 -9.54 3.66 -12.39
CA ILE A 72 -9.86 5.09 -12.39
C ILE A 72 -8.78 5.96 -13.06
N CYS A 73 -7.89 5.35 -13.85
CA CYS A 73 -6.91 6.04 -14.66
C CYS A 73 -5.88 6.91 -13.93
N ILE A 74 -5.59 6.59 -12.66
CA ILE A 74 -4.42 7.17 -11.97
C ILE A 74 -3.13 6.46 -12.41
N SER A 75 -3.19 5.14 -12.55
CA SER A 75 -2.11 4.33 -13.09
C SER A 75 -2.46 3.81 -14.48
N LYS A 76 -1.45 3.64 -15.33
CA LYS A 76 -1.62 3.00 -16.64
C LYS A 76 -2.17 1.57 -16.47
N SER A 77 -2.99 1.12 -17.41
CA SER A 77 -3.59 -0.24 -17.38
C SER A 77 -2.53 -1.35 -17.27
N ASN A 78 -1.39 -1.18 -17.95
CA ASN A 78 -0.26 -2.11 -17.90
C ASN A 78 0.81 -1.76 -16.85
N ALA A 79 0.54 -0.81 -15.93
CA ALA A 79 1.51 -0.40 -14.92
C ALA A 79 1.98 -1.60 -14.07
N SER A 80 3.29 -1.67 -13.89
CA SER A 80 3.97 -2.60 -12.98
C SER A 80 3.72 -2.24 -11.51
N ASP A 81 4.04 -3.16 -10.59
CA ASP A 81 3.95 -2.89 -9.15
C ASP A 81 4.82 -1.68 -8.74
N PHE A 82 5.94 -1.48 -9.42
CA PHE A 82 6.84 -0.33 -9.24
C PHE A 82 6.16 0.99 -9.65
N GLU A 83 5.51 1.00 -10.81
CA GLU A 83 4.79 2.18 -11.31
C GLU A 83 3.60 2.50 -10.41
N VAL A 84 2.81 1.50 -10.02
CA VAL A 84 1.67 1.70 -9.10
C VAL A 84 2.13 2.23 -7.74
N PHE A 85 3.24 1.74 -7.18
CA PHE A 85 3.82 2.32 -5.97
C PHE A 85 4.11 3.82 -6.15
N THR A 86 4.75 4.18 -7.25
CA THR A 86 5.14 5.57 -7.54
C THR A 86 3.91 6.46 -7.72
N ASP A 87 2.90 5.98 -8.44
CA ASP A 87 1.65 6.70 -8.67
C ASP A 87 0.87 6.92 -7.37
N VAL A 88 0.83 5.93 -6.47
CA VAL A 88 0.19 6.11 -5.16
C VAL A 88 0.94 7.11 -4.30
N VAL A 89 2.27 7.11 -4.30
CA VAL A 89 3.06 8.11 -3.57
C VAL A 89 2.75 9.51 -4.09
N LYS A 90 2.77 9.72 -5.41
CA LYS A 90 2.42 11.01 -6.04
C LYS A 90 0.99 11.43 -5.75
N PHE A 91 0.03 10.50 -5.87
CA PHE A 91 -1.36 10.76 -5.53
C PHE A 91 -1.52 11.23 -4.08
N SER A 92 -0.83 10.57 -3.16
CA SER A 92 -0.84 10.91 -1.73
C SER A 92 -0.30 12.33 -1.49
N GLU A 93 0.78 12.70 -2.17
CA GLU A 93 1.35 14.06 -2.13
C GLU A 93 0.36 15.11 -2.65
N CYS A 94 -0.30 14.84 -3.78
CA CYS A 94 -1.30 15.73 -4.36
C CYS A 94 -2.49 16.02 -3.43
N ILE A 95 -2.87 15.05 -2.58
CA ILE A 95 -3.96 15.22 -1.60
C ILE A 95 -3.46 15.55 -0.19
N CYS A 96 -2.17 15.82 -0.02
CA CYS A 96 -1.51 16.10 1.27
C CYS A 96 -1.73 15.01 2.34
N GLU A 97 -1.75 13.74 1.93
CA GLU A 97 -1.86 12.58 2.83
C GLU A 97 -0.62 11.69 2.80
N VAL A 98 -0.48 10.84 3.82
CA VAL A 98 0.59 9.82 3.84
C VAL A 98 0.18 8.58 3.04
N PRO A 99 1.09 7.97 2.25
CA PRO A 99 0.81 6.78 1.45
C PRO A 99 0.12 5.64 2.19
N TYR A 100 0.49 5.40 3.46
CA TYR A 100 -0.16 4.39 4.29
C TYR A 100 -1.67 4.62 4.48
N ARG A 101 -2.13 5.87 4.61
CA ARG A 101 -3.57 6.15 4.76
C ARG A 101 -4.33 5.88 3.48
N VAL A 102 -3.72 6.22 2.33
CA VAL A 102 -4.26 5.92 1.00
C VAL A 102 -4.34 4.41 0.78
N ASP A 103 -3.26 3.68 1.09
CA ASP A 103 -3.21 2.21 1.09
C ASP A 103 -4.37 1.61 1.89
N LYS A 104 -4.53 2.02 3.15
CA LYS A 104 -5.58 1.48 4.04
C LYS A 104 -6.99 1.81 3.57
N LEU A 105 -7.21 3.03 3.07
CA LEU A 105 -8.51 3.42 2.55
C LEU A 105 -8.90 2.59 1.33
N PHE A 106 -8.02 2.48 0.35
CA PHE A 106 -8.32 1.72 -0.87
C PHE A 106 -8.35 0.21 -0.64
N TRP A 107 -7.57 -0.29 0.32
CA TRP A 107 -7.71 -1.66 0.80
C TRP A 107 -9.08 -1.89 1.44
N LEU A 108 -9.59 -0.96 2.26
CA LEU A 108 -10.93 -1.04 2.83
C LEU A 108 -12.01 -1.04 1.73
N VAL A 109 -11.93 -0.11 0.78
CA VAL A 109 -12.82 -0.03 -0.39
C VAL A 109 -12.81 -1.35 -1.18
N GLY A 110 -11.62 -1.92 -1.38
CA GLY A 110 -11.48 -3.13 -2.19
C GLY A 110 -11.83 -4.43 -1.48
N SER A 111 -11.65 -4.49 -0.15
CA SER A 111 -11.83 -5.72 0.64
C SER A 111 -13.18 -5.78 1.37
N GLY A 112 -13.79 -4.63 1.65
CA GLY A 112 -14.97 -4.53 2.49
C GLY A 112 -14.74 -4.85 3.98
N LYS A 113 -13.49 -4.95 4.44
CA LYS A 113 -13.16 -5.43 5.79
C LYS A 113 -12.55 -4.33 6.65
N PHE A 114 -12.93 -4.26 7.92
CA PHE A 114 -12.27 -3.43 8.94
C PHE A 114 -11.42 -4.34 9.85
N TYR A 115 -10.13 -4.53 9.52
CA TYR A 115 -9.29 -5.51 10.23
C TYR A 115 -8.73 -5.02 11.58
N LEU A 116 -8.63 -3.70 11.79
CA LEU A 116 -8.09 -3.10 13.03
C LEU A 116 -9.11 -2.98 14.17
N GLN A 117 -10.40 -3.08 13.87
CA GLN A 117 -11.46 -3.04 14.86
C GLN A 117 -12.13 -4.40 14.90
N ARG A 118 -11.64 -5.28 15.77
CA ARG A 118 -12.50 -6.30 16.40
C ARG A 118 -13.45 -5.60 17.36
N ILE A 119 -14.37 -4.79 16.83
CA ILE A 119 -15.50 -4.27 17.58
C ILE A 119 -16.69 -5.08 17.11
N GLY A 120 -17.07 -6.08 17.90
CA GLY A 120 -18.16 -6.99 17.56
C GLY A 120 -18.69 -7.71 18.78
N THR A 121 -20.01 -7.70 18.91
CA THR A 121 -20.79 -8.55 19.81
C THR A 121 -20.41 -10.02 19.63
N LYS A 122 -20.24 -10.74 20.73
CA LYS A 122 -19.95 -12.18 20.73
C LYS A 122 -21.13 -12.92 20.10
N GLU A 123 -20.93 -13.54 18.94
CA GLU A 123 -21.74 -14.67 18.47
C GLU A 123 -20.90 -15.92 18.69
N ASN A 124 -21.41 -16.91 19.43
CA ASN A 124 -20.73 -18.17 19.73
C ASN A 124 -19.33 -18.05 20.39
N GLY A 125 -19.02 -16.90 20.98
CA GLY A 125 -17.75 -16.67 21.68
C GLY A 125 -16.60 -16.11 20.82
N GLU A 126 -16.82 -15.91 19.52
CA GLU A 126 -15.81 -15.35 18.61
C GLU A 126 -16.08 -13.86 18.29
N LEU A 127 -15.00 -13.07 18.19
CA LEU A 127 -15.05 -11.68 17.75
C LEU A 127 -15.18 -11.64 16.22
N LYS A 128 -16.31 -11.14 15.73
CA LYS A 128 -16.54 -10.97 14.28
C LYS A 128 -15.82 -9.72 13.76
N THR A 129 -15.20 -9.85 12.60
CA THR A 129 -14.67 -8.70 11.83
C THR A 129 -15.84 -7.86 11.32
N LEU A 130 -15.79 -6.55 11.49
CA LEU A 130 -16.76 -5.65 10.86
C LEU A 130 -16.56 -5.68 9.34
N GLU A 131 -17.63 -6.00 8.62
CA GLU A 131 -17.70 -5.91 7.16
C GLU A 131 -18.51 -4.69 6.77
N VAL A 132 -17.93 -3.87 5.90
CA VAL A 132 -18.62 -2.76 5.25
C VAL A 132 -18.98 -3.24 3.84
N ARG A 133 -20.22 -2.98 3.42
CA ARG A 133 -20.65 -3.27 2.04
C ARG A 133 -19.99 -2.28 1.08
N THR A 134 -18.77 -2.57 0.67
CA THR A 134 -18.06 -1.86 -0.39
C THR A 134 -17.47 -2.86 -1.37
N ASP A 135 -17.39 -2.46 -2.62
CA ASP A 135 -16.93 -3.28 -3.74
C ASP A 135 -16.13 -2.38 -4.68
N LYS A 136 -14.91 -2.83 -5.02
CA LYS A 136 -14.01 -2.07 -5.88
C LYS A 136 -14.57 -1.81 -7.28
N ARG A 137 -15.37 -2.72 -7.85
CA ARG A 137 -15.94 -2.52 -9.19
C ARG A 137 -16.98 -1.41 -9.17
N HIS A 138 -17.91 -1.48 -8.22
CA HIS A 138 -18.89 -0.41 -8.01
C HIS A 138 -18.21 0.94 -7.71
N PHE A 139 -17.13 0.95 -6.94
CA PHE A 139 -16.36 2.18 -6.69
C PHE A 139 -15.76 2.75 -7.97
N ILE A 140 -15.07 1.92 -8.77
CA ILE A 140 -14.48 2.31 -10.05
C ILE A 140 -15.56 2.85 -11.01
N GLU A 141 -16.67 2.13 -11.15
CA GLU A 141 -17.81 2.54 -11.99
C GLU A 141 -18.40 3.87 -11.54
N ALA A 142 -18.56 4.09 -10.23
CA ALA A 142 -19.09 5.34 -9.69
C ALA A 142 -18.15 6.52 -9.96
N ILE A 143 -16.83 6.34 -9.83
CA ILE A 143 -15.84 7.37 -10.14
C ILE A 143 -15.82 7.67 -11.64
N ASN A 144 -15.81 6.64 -12.49
CA ASN A 144 -15.81 6.81 -13.94
C ASN A 144 -17.11 7.44 -14.45
N LYS A 145 -18.26 7.10 -13.87
CA LYS A 145 -19.53 7.76 -14.19
C LYS A 145 -19.51 9.25 -13.82
N LYS A 146 -18.83 9.61 -12.73
CA LYS A 146 -18.80 10.99 -12.24
C LYS A 146 -17.73 11.85 -12.93
N TYR A 147 -16.61 11.24 -13.33
CA TYR A 147 -15.41 11.97 -13.76
C TYR A 147 -14.77 11.43 -15.05
N GLY A 148 -15.36 10.44 -15.72
CA GLY A 148 -14.73 9.69 -16.83
C GLY A 148 -14.25 10.54 -18.00
N GLU A 149 -14.96 11.62 -18.36
CA GLU A 149 -14.52 12.54 -19.42
C GLU A 149 -13.23 13.30 -19.04
N LYS A 150 -12.92 13.43 -17.75
CA LYS A 150 -11.73 14.14 -17.22
C LYS A 150 -10.57 13.20 -16.88
N LEU A 151 -10.80 11.89 -16.91
CA LEU A 151 -9.85 10.86 -16.47
C LEU A 151 -9.39 9.96 -17.62
N ALA A 152 -9.55 10.37 -18.89
CA ALA A 152 -9.19 9.52 -20.02
C ALA A 152 -7.70 9.10 -19.98
N CYS A 153 -7.49 7.80 -19.73
CA CYS A 153 -6.36 7.04 -20.27
C CYS A 153 -6.58 6.85 -21.79
#